data_AF-A0A315XAD6-F1
#
_entry.id   AF-A0A315XAD6-F1
#
_cell.length_a   1.000
_cell.length_b   1.000
_cell.length_c   1.000
_cell.angle_alpha   90.00
_cell.angle_beta   90.00
_cell.angle_gamma   90.00
#
_symmetry.space_group_name_H-M   'P 1'
#
loop_
_entity.id
_entity.type
_entity.pdbx_description
1 polymer ?
#
loop_
_entity_poly.entity_id
_entity_poly.type
_entity_poly.pdbx_seq_one_letter_code
_entity_poly.pdbx_strand_id
1 'polypeptide(L)' 'MNRDEKIRELVEREDDGVRRPALDIIDDEARRTNTFGSKEHRAARDQVESQHDAARRAFEGYSEVQLDAAIATAG' A
#
# COMPACT_ATOMS: atom_id res chain seq x y z
N MET A 1 -3.20 11.90 18.68
CA MET A 1 -3.57 11.50 17.31
C MET A 1 -4.99 10.97 17.32
N ASN A 2 -5.88 11.54 16.51
CA ASN A 2 -7.24 11.05 16.34
C ASN A 2 -7.27 9.80 15.43
N ARG A 3 -8.43 9.14 15.31
CA ARG A 3 -8.57 7.89 14.53
C ARG A 3 -8.13 8.05 13.08
N ASP A 4 -8.52 9.13 12.42
CA ASP A 4 -8.24 9.34 11.00
C ASP A 4 -6.76 9.61 10.75
N GLU A 5 -6.10 10.32 11.67
CA GLU A 5 -4.65 10.52 11.65
C GLU A 5 -3.92 9.19 11.87
N LYS A 6 -4.39 8.34 12.79
CA LYS A 6 -3.82 7.00 13.04
C LYS A 6 -3.90 6.11 11.80
N ILE A 7 -5.05 6.08 11.13
CA ILE A 7 -5.24 5.31 9.90
C ILE A 7 -4.35 5.88 8.79
N ARG A 8 -4.29 7.21 8.64
CA ARG A 8 -3.43 7.85 7.64
C ARG A 8 -1.97 7.48 7.83
N GLU A 9 -1.44 7.55 9.05
CA GLU A 9 -0.05 7.20 9.34
C GLU A 9 0.26 5.73 8.99
N LEU A 10 -0.65 4.81 9.34
CA LEU A 10 -0.49 3.39 9.02
C LEU A 10 -0.50 3.14 7.51
N VAL A 11 -1.39 3.83 6.78
CA VAL A 11 -1.49 3.74 5.31
C VAL A 11 -0.27 4.36 4.64
N GLU A 12 0.14 5.58 5.01
CA GLU A 12 1.32 6.25 4.44
C GLU A 12 2.59 5.40 4.62
N ARG A 13 2.72 4.74 5.77
CA ARG A 13 3.85 3.83 6.03
C ARG A 13 3.81 2.57 5.19
N GLU A 14 2.63 2.00 4.96
CA GLU A 14 2.46 0.87 4.05
C GLU A 14 2.75 1.29 2.59
N ASP A 15 2.28 2.48 2.21
CA ASP A 15 2.55 3.12 0.91
C ASP A 15 4.07 3.19 0.66
N ASP A 16 4.83 3.72 1.63
CA ASP A 16 6.29 3.86 1.53
C ASP A 16 7.04 2.52 1.63
N GLY A 17 6.55 1.60 2.46
CA GLY A 17 7.25 0.34 2.77
C GLY A 17 6.98 -0.80 1.79
N VAL A 18 5.82 -0.81 1.14
CA VAL A 18 5.35 -1.96 0.34
C VAL A 18 4.86 -1.53 -1.03
N ARG A 19 3.89 -0.61 -1.09
CA ARG A 19 3.21 -0.30 -2.35
C ARG A 19 4.12 0.42 -3.34
N ARG A 20 4.82 1.49 -2.92
CA ARG A 20 5.73 2.25 -3.80
C ARG A 20 6.86 1.38 -4.35
N PRO A 21 7.61 0.62 -3.51
CA PRO A 21 8.66 -0.26 -4.02
C PRO A 21 8.14 -1.34 -4.96
N ALA A 22 6.96 -1.91 -4.69
CA ALA A 22 6.35 -2.91 -5.57
C ALA A 22 5.98 -2.33 -6.94
N LEU A 23 5.37 -1.13 -6.98
CA LEU A 23 5.05 -0.43 -8.21
C LEU A 23 6.31 -0.03 -8.99
N ASP A 24 7.35 0.42 -8.30
CA ASP A 24 8.63 0.80 -8.92
C ASP A 24 9.28 -0.42 -9.59
N ILE A 25 9.27 -1.59 -8.93
CA ILE A 25 9.78 -2.85 -9.51
C ILE A 25 8.99 -3.22 -10.78
N ILE A 26 7.66 -3.17 -10.72
CA ILE A 26 6.77 -3.48 -11.86
C ILE A 26 7.03 -2.51 -13.02
N ASP A 27 7.17 -1.21 -12.74
CA ASP A 27 7.42 -0.19 -13.75
C ASP A 27 8.81 -0.35 -14.39
N ASP A 28 9.83 -0.62 -13.57
CA ASP A 28 11.19 -0.79 -14.05
C ASP A 28 11.35 -2.06 -14.89
N GLU A 29 10.72 -3.17 -14.49
CA GLU A 29 10.67 -4.38 -15.29
C GLU A 29 9.99 -4.11 -16.63
N ALA A 30 8.81 -3.48 -16.61
CA ALA A 30 8.07 -3.17 -17.83
C ALA A 30 8.82 -2.21 -18.77
N ARG A 31 9.59 -1.25 -18.23
CA ARG A 31 10.50 -0.41 -19.04
C ARG A 31 11.63 -1.21 -19.64
N ARG A 32 12.26 -2.10 -18.86
CA ARG A 32 13.37 -2.95 -19.33
C ARG A 32 12.94 -3.92 -20.44
N THR A 33 11.73 -4.45 -20.36
CA THR A 33 11.16 -5.36 -21.36
C THR A 33 10.37 -4.64 -22.46
N ASN A 34 10.30 -3.31 -22.41
CA ASN A 34 9.53 -2.47 -23.35
C ASN A 34 8.03 -2.84 -23.42
N THR A 35 7.47 -3.29 -22.29
CA THR A 35 6.06 -3.64 -22.11
C THR A 35 5.31 -2.62 -21.22
N PHE A 36 5.91 -1.47 -20.94
CA PHE A 36 5.27 -0.40 -20.18
C PHE A 36 3.97 0.05 -20.84
N GLY A 37 2.87 0.08 -20.08
CA GLY A 37 1.52 0.36 -20.57
C GLY A 37 0.79 -0.82 -21.20
N SER A 38 1.42 -1.99 -21.31
CA SER A 38 0.77 -3.24 -21.74
C SER A 38 -0.41 -3.62 -20.82
N LYS A 39 -1.22 -4.59 -21.26
CA LYS A 39 -2.32 -5.10 -20.45
C LYS A 39 -1.78 -5.78 -19.19
N GLU A 40 -0.70 -6.53 -19.35
CA GLU A 40 0.00 -7.25 -18.29
C GLU A 40 0.60 -6.29 -17.27
N HIS A 41 1.29 -5.23 -17.73
CA HIS A 41 1.82 -4.18 -16.86
C HIS A 41 0.72 -3.50 -16.04
N ARG A 42 -0.39 -3.12 -16.69
CA ARG A 42 -1.52 -2.51 -15.99
C ARG A 42 -2.17 -3.47 -14.99
N ALA A 43 -2.38 -4.74 -15.36
CA ALA A 43 -2.94 -5.73 -14.45
C ALA A 43 -2.06 -5.97 -13.22
N ALA A 44 -0.73 -6.00 -13.40
CA ALA A 44 0.21 -6.12 -12.29
C ALA A 44 0.13 -4.91 -11.33
N ARG A 45 0.06 -3.69 -11.88
CA ARG A 45 -0.16 -2.47 -11.08
C ARG A 45 -1.50 -2.51 -10.34
N ASP A 46 -2.58 -2.84 -11.03
CA ASP A 46 -3.92 -2.90 -10.46
C ASP A 46 -4.00 -3.93 -9.32
N GLN A 47 -3.25 -5.04 -9.41
CA GLN A 47 -3.15 -6.01 -8.33
C GLN A 47 -2.49 -5.44 -7.08
N VAL A 48 -1.40 -4.69 -7.23
CA VAL A 48 -0.73 -4.02 -6.09
C VAL A 48 -1.64 -2.96 -5.46
N GLU A 49 -2.30 -2.14 -6.28
CA GLU A 49 -3.27 -1.15 -5.79
C GLU A 49 -4.45 -1.82 -5.06
N SER A 50 -4.97 -2.93 -5.59
CA SER A 50 -6.06 -3.67 -4.95
C SER A 50 -5.66 -4.27 -3.60
N GLN A 51 -4.41 -4.73 -3.46
CA GLN A 51 -3.91 -5.24 -2.18
C GLN A 51 -3.76 -4.12 -1.15
N HIS A 52 -3.23 -2.97 -1.58
CA HIS A 52 -3.10 -1.78 -0.75
C HIS A 52 -4.47 -1.25 -0.30
N ASP A 53 -5.45 -1.18 -1.20
CA ASP A 53 -6.82 -0.77 -0.87
C ASP A 53 -7.46 -1.73 0.16
N ALA A 54 -7.19 -3.03 0.07
CA ALA A 54 -7.67 -4.01 1.03
C ALA A 54 -7.05 -3.81 2.42
N ALA A 55 -5.75 -3.51 2.48
CA ALA A 55 -5.04 -3.24 3.73
C ALA A 55 -5.52 -1.93 4.38
N ARG A 56 -5.69 -0.87 3.58
CA ARG A 56 -6.32 0.38 4.04
C ARG A 56 -7.69 0.14 4.67
N ARG A 57 -8.57 -0.61 3.99
CA ARG A 57 -9.90 -0.96 4.53
C ARG A 57 -9.80 -1.78 5.82
N ALA A 58 -8.76 -2.60 5.97
CA ALA A 58 -8.53 -3.32 7.21
C ALA A 58 -8.26 -2.35 8.38
N PHE A 59 -7.43 -1.33 8.18
CA PHE A 59 -7.19 -0.29 9.20
C PHE A 59 -8.46 0.52 9.53
N GLU A 60 -9.28 0.82 8.53
CA GLU A 60 -10.58 1.48 8.74
C GLU A 60 -11.53 0.64 9.60
N GLY A 61 -11.37 -0.69 9.62
CA GLY A 61 -12.13 -1.62 10.47
C GLY A 61 -11.56 -1.84 11.88
N TYR A 62 -10.34 -1.37 12.18
CA TYR A 62 -9.70 -1.61 13.49
C TYR A 62 -10.37 -0.81 14.61
N SER A 63 -10.47 -1.36 15.81
CA SER A 63 -10.81 -0.59 17.01
C SER A 63 -9.68 0.38 17.38
N GLU A 64 -9.93 1.37 18.25
CA GLU A 64 -8.89 2.31 18.70
C GLU A 64 -7.67 1.60 19.30
N VAL A 65 -7.90 0.57 20.13
CA VAL A 65 -6.84 -0.24 20.76
C VAL A 65 -5.98 -0.95 19.71
N GLN A 66 -6.60 -1.44 18.63
CA GLN A 66 -5.87 -2.10 17.54
C GLN A 66 -5.06 -1.10 16.72
N LEU A 67 -5.59 0.11 16.48
CA LEU A 67 -4.84 1.19 15.84
C LEU A 67 -3.63 1.62 16.68
N ASP A 68 -3.82 1.79 17.99
CA ASP A 68 -2.74 2.13 18.91
C ASP A 68 -1.66 1.04 18.95
N ALA A 69 -2.06 -0.23 18.98
CA ALA A 69 -1.12 -1.34 18.91
C ALA A 69 -0.36 -1.36 17.57
N ALA A 70 -1.04 -1.13 16.45
CA ALA A 70 -0.42 -1.12 15.13
C ALA A 70 0.62 0.01 14.99
N ILE A 71 0.35 1.18 15.56
CA ILE A 71 1.29 2.31 15.61
C ILE A 71 2.42 2.05 16.61
N ALA A 72 2.15 1.45 17.76
CA ALA A 72 3.19 1.16 18.74
C ALA A 72 4.16 0.07 18.25
N THR A 73 3.67 -0.91 17.48
CA THR A 73 4.52 -1.93 16.84
C THR A 73 5.24 -1.39 15.60
N ALA A 74 4.88 -0.17 15.17
CA ALA A 74 5.47 0.50 14.02
C ALA A 74 6.72 1.33 14.34
N GLY A 75 6.93 1.68 15.60
CA GLY A 75 8.00 2.56 16.08
C GLY A 75 9.23 1.85 16.64
#